data_AF-A0A954IF76-F1
#
_entry.id   AF-A0A954IF76-F1
#
_cell.length_a   1.000
_cell.length_b   1.000
_cell.length_c   1.000
_cell.angle_alpha   90.00
_cell.angle_beta   90.00
_cell.angle_gamma   90.00
#
_symmetry.space_group_name_H-M   'P 1'
#
loop_
_entity.id
_entity.type
_entity.pdbx_description
1 polymer ?
#
loop_
_entity_poly.entity_id
_entity_poly.type
_entity_poly.pdbx_seq_one_letter_code
_entity_poly.pdbx_strand_id
1 'polypeptide(L)'
;MATVTTNRKTGIHRLQFTTKDGVRQTLQLGRIPKMQAGEIGRHVDHLVRCSKTTEEPKDITAQWVATVRTDWPRIADKLNALGLIGNGARLHEVFVDFCNRSVAAG
;
A
#
# COMPACT_ATOMS: atom_id res chain seq x y z
N MET A 1 -1.64 8.40 -8.91
CA MET A 1 -1.79 9.58 -8.06
C MET A 1 -2.70 9.24 -6.90
N ALA A 2 -2.13 9.13 -5.71
CA ALA A 2 -2.85 8.98 -4.45
C ALA A 2 -2.97 10.34 -3.75
N THR A 3 -4.11 10.59 -3.12
CA THR A 3 -4.42 11.86 -2.45
C THR A 3 -4.95 11.59 -1.05
N VAL A 4 -4.29 12.18 -0.05
CA VAL A 4 -4.72 12.11 1.35
C VAL A 4 -5.69 13.25 1.63
N THR A 5 -6.84 12.92 2.19
CA THR A 5 -7.87 13.86 2.62
C THR A 5 -8.18 13.63 4.09
N THR A 6 -8.56 14.68 4.81
CA THR A 6 -8.98 14.60 6.22
C THR A 6 -10.40 15.09 6.35
N ASN A 7 -11.26 14.30 6.99
CA ASN A 7 -12.59 14.76 7.36
C ASN A 7 -12.47 15.70 8.57
N ARG A 8 -12.74 17.00 8.36
CA ARG A 8 -12.64 18.03 9.39
C ARG A 8 -13.54 17.80 10.60
N LYS A 9 -14.68 17.11 10.44
CA LYS A 9 -15.62 16.84 11.52
C LYS A 9 -15.20 15.65 12.38
N THR A 10 -14.58 14.63 11.79
CA THR A 10 -14.28 13.36 12.48
C THR A 10 -12.80 13.12 12.76
N GLY A 11 -11.92 13.91 12.14
CA GLY A 11 -10.46 13.73 12.19
C GLY A 11 -9.95 12.52 11.41
N ILE A 12 -10.83 11.86 10.64
CA ILE A 12 -10.47 10.62 9.93
C ILE A 12 -9.75 10.97 8.64
N HIS A 13 -8.57 10.37 8.45
CA HIS A 13 -7.80 10.42 7.22
C HIS A 13 -8.27 9.34 6.24
N ARG A 14 -8.36 9.72 4.97
CA ARG A 14 -8.71 8.86 3.84
C ARG A 14 -7.70 9.07 2.73
N LEU A 15 -7.28 7.98 2.10
CA LEU A 15 -6.42 7.99 0.94
C LEU A 15 -7.25 7.57 -0.27
N GLN A 16 -7.30 8.41 -1.30
CA GLN A 16 -8.00 8.12 -2.55
C GLN A 16 -6.98 7.93 -3.67
N PHE A 17 -7.15 6.90 -4.48
CA PHE A 17 -6.24 6.62 -5.59
C PHE A 17 -6.97 5.89 -6.71
N THR A 18 -6.34 5.79 -7.88
CA THR A 18 -6.89 5.08 -9.04
C THR A 18 -6.03 3.87 -9.37
N THR A 19 -6.64 2.68 -9.40
CA THR A 19 -5.96 1.41 -9.69
C THR A 19 -5.49 1.33 -11.15
N LYS A 20 -4.82 0.23 -11.50
CA LYS A 20 -4.45 -0.06 -12.91
C LYS A 20 -5.68 -0.17 -13.82
N ASP A 21 -6.81 -0.64 -13.30
CA ASP A 21 -8.06 -0.82 -14.04
C ASP A 21 -8.85 0.49 -14.21
N GLY A 22 -8.28 1.64 -13.81
CA GLY A 22 -8.94 2.94 -13.89
C GLY A 22 -10.00 3.17 -12.80
N VAL A 23 -10.18 2.21 -11.87
CA VAL A 23 -11.18 2.31 -10.80
C VAL A 23 -10.66 3.17 -9.66
N ARG A 24 -11.47 4.13 -9.20
CA ARG A 24 -11.17 4.94 -8.02
C ARG A 24 -11.44 4.16 -6.75
N GLN A 25 -10.42 4.00 -5.93
CA GLN A 25 -10.47 3.32 -4.64
C GLN A 25 -10.25 4.31 -3.49
N THR A 26 -10.81 3.99 -2.32
CA THR A 26 -10.62 4.78 -1.09
C THR A 26 -10.19 3.88 0.05
N LEU A 27 -9.01 4.14 0.60
CA LEU A 27 -8.48 3.51 1.80
C LEU A 27 -8.75 4.42 3.01
N GLN A 28 -9.47 3.91 4.00
CA GLN A 28 -9.66 4.61 5.27
C GLN A 28 -8.51 4.32 6.23
N LEU A 29 -7.72 5.36 6.55
CA LEU A 29 -6.56 5.28 7.44
C LEU A 29 -6.93 5.44 8.92
N GLY A 30 -8.13 5.98 9.21
CA GLY A 30 -8.57 6.24 10.57
C GLY A 30 -8.01 7.55 11.12
N ARG A 31 -7.93 7.66 12.44
CA ARG A 31 -7.37 8.84 13.13
C ARG A 31 -5.88 8.58 13.35
N ILE A 32 -5.06 9.08 12.45
CA ILE A 32 -3.60 9.02 12.53
C ILE A 32 -3.02 10.43 12.35
N PRO A 33 -1.82 10.72 12.86
CA PRO A 33 -1.11 11.96 12.58
C PRO A 33 -1.03 12.28 11.08
N LYS A 34 -1.19 13.56 10.71
CA LYS A 34 -1.11 14.03 9.32
C LYS A 34 0.19 13.62 8.63
N MET A 35 1.31 13.64 9.37
CA MET A 35 2.63 13.24 8.88
C MET A 35 2.64 11.77 8.44
N GLN A 36 2.15 10.88 9.31
CA GLN A 36 2.00 9.45 9.04
C GLN A 36 1.04 9.20 7.88
N ALA A 37 -0.08 9.93 7.80
CA ALA A 37 -1.00 9.82 6.68
C ALA A 37 -0.34 10.20 5.33
N GLY A 38 0.49 11.25 5.33
CA GLY A 38 1.26 11.68 4.17
C GLY A 38 2.32 10.66 3.75
N GLU A 39 3.00 10.03 4.70
CA GLU A 39 3.95 8.96 4.46
C GLU A 39 3.28 7.72 3.84
N ILE A 40 2.18 7.24 4.44
CA ILE A 40 1.39 6.14 3.87
C ILE A 40 0.94 6.48 2.44
N GLY A 41 0.49 7.72 2.21
CA GLY A 41 0.08 8.17 0.89
C GLY A 41 1.20 8.10 -0.16
N ARG A 42 2.44 8.43 0.20
CA ARG A 42 3.60 8.33 -0.69
C ARG A 42 3.90 6.88 -1.07
N HIS A 43 3.93 5.97 -0.08
CA HIS A 43 4.18 4.56 -0.35
C HIS A 43 3.07 3.91 -1.18
N VAL A 44 1.81 4.23 -0.90
CA VAL A 44 0.68 3.71 -1.70
C VAL A 44 0.68 4.28 -3.12
N ASP A 45 0.99 5.57 -3.32
CA ASP A 45 1.13 6.10 -4.69
C ASP A 45 2.21 5.37 -5.46
N HIS A 46 3.32 5.06 -4.79
CA HIS A 46 4.42 4.31 -5.39
C HIS A 46 4.01 2.86 -5.74
N LEU A 47 3.37 2.13 -4.83
CA LEU A 47 2.83 0.79 -5.10
C LEU A 47 1.83 0.79 -6.27
N VAL A 48 0.96 1.79 -6.32
CA VAL A 48 0.00 1.95 -7.43
C VAL A 48 0.72 2.20 -8.76
N ARG A 49 1.81 2.99 -8.77
CA ARG A 49 2.61 3.21 -9.99
C ARG A 49 3.29 1.90 -10.43
N CYS A 50 3.97 1.20 -9.53
CA CYS A 50 4.58 -0.11 -9.78
C CYS A 50 3.56 -1.12 -10.34
N SER A 51 2.33 -1.12 -9.81
CA SER A 51 1.25 -2.00 -10.31
C SER A 51 0.81 -1.72 -11.75
N LYS A 52 1.12 -0.53 -12.29
CA LYS A 52 0.80 -0.12 -13.67
C LYS A 52 1.97 -0.33 -14.63
N THR A 53 3.21 -0.18 -14.14
CA THR A 53 4.41 -0.22 -14.97
C THR A 53 5.11 -1.59 -14.97
N THR A 54 4.67 -2.53 -14.13
CA THR A 54 5.36 -3.82 -13.90
C THR A 54 6.75 -3.65 -13.29
N GLU A 55 7.09 -2.44 -12.83
CA GLU A 55 8.33 -2.14 -12.13
C GLU A 55 8.27 -2.61 -10.69
N GLU A 56 9.42 -3.02 -10.15
CA GLU A 56 9.53 -3.38 -8.75
C GLU A 56 9.48 -2.12 -7.84
N PRO A 57 8.84 -2.21 -6.67
CA PRO A 57 8.89 -1.15 -5.67
C PRO A 57 10.32 -1.03 -5.14
N LYS A 58 10.84 0.20 -5.08
CA LYS A 58 12.07 0.55 -4.34
C LYS A 58 12.11 -0.07 -2.94
N ASP A 59 13.31 -0.43 -2.49
CA ASP A 59 13.60 -1.06 -1.19
C ASP A 59 12.90 -0.38 -0.01
N ILE A 60 12.89 0.95 0.04
CA ILE A 60 12.23 1.71 1.12
C ILE A 60 10.73 1.43 1.21
N THR A 61 10.07 1.16 0.07
CA THR A 61 8.65 0.81 0.04
C THR A 61 8.45 -0.66 0.35
N ALA A 62 9.33 -1.55 -0.09
CA ALA A 62 9.30 -2.96 0.29
C ALA A 62 9.46 -3.15 1.80
N GLN A 63 10.43 -2.45 2.42
CA GLN A 63 10.63 -2.42 3.87
C GLN A 63 9.40 -1.86 4.59
N TRP A 64 8.84 -0.75 4.11
CA TRP A 64 7.62 -0.19 4.67
C TRP A 64 6.45 -1.19 4.61
N VAL A 65 6.31 -1.95 3.52
CA VAL A 65 5.28 -3.00 3.42
C VAL A 65 5.49 -4.09 4.48
N ALA A 66 6.74 -4.50 4.74
CA ALA A 66 7.05 -5.45 5.81
C ALA A 66 6.66 -4.89 7.19
N THR A 67 7.01 -3.63 7.48
CA THR A 67 6.62 -2.94 8.72
C THR A 67 5.10 -2.86 8.86
N VAL A 68 4.37 -2.49 7.81
CA VAL A 68 2.90 -2.39 7.84
C VAL A 68 2.24 -3.73 8.11
N ARG A 69 2.79 -4.83 7.59
CA ARG A 69 2.28 -6.18 7.87
C ARG A 69 2.41 -6.56 9.34
N THR A 70 3.52 -6.20 9.97
CA THR A 70 3.79 -6.52 11.38
C THR A 70 3.05 -5.58 12.32
N ASP A 71 3.17 -4.27 12.11
CA ASP A 71 2.74 -3.28 13.09
C ASP A 71 1.29 -2.87 12.90
N TRP A 72 0.80 -2.82 11.65
CA TRP A 72 -0.53 -2.33 11.29
C TRP A 72 -1.33 -3.36 10.46
N PRO A 73 -1.65 -4.55 11.02
CA PRO A 73 -2.27 -5.63 10.28
C PRO A 73 -3.59 -5.22 9.61
N ARG A 74 -4.40 -4.36 10.25
CA ARG A 74 -5.64 -3.84 9.66
C ARG A 74 -5.43 -2.98 8.41
N ILE A 75 -4.31 -2.26 8.32
CA ILE A 75 -3.97 -1.49 7.12
C ILE A 75 -3.44 -2.47 6.07
N ALA A 76 -2.62 -3.44 6.49
CA ALA A 76 -2.12 -4.47 5.61
C ALA A 76 -3.24 -5.26 4.93
N ASP A 77 -4.27 -5.67 5.68
CA ASP A 77 -5.44 -6.38 5.16
C ASP A 77 -6.18 -5.57 4.10
N LYS A 78 -6.36 -4.26 4.33
CA LYS A 78 -7.00 -3.38 3.36
C LYS A 78 -6.16 -3.21 2.10
N LEU A 79 -4.85 -3.04 2.25
CA LEU A 79 -3.94 -2.94 1.11
C LEU A 79 -3.88 -4.26 0.32
N ASN A 80 -3.94 -5.40 1.01
CA ASN A 80 -4.02 -6.72 0.40
C ASN A 80 -5.34 -6.93 -0.35
N ALA A 81 -6.48 -6.56 0.26
CA ALA A 81 -7.79 -6.59 -0.38
C ALA A 81 -7.87 -5.70 -1.63
N LEU A 82 -7.08 -4.62 -1.66
CA LEU A 82 -6.92 -3.73 -2.81
C LEU A 82 -5.87 -4.22 -3.83
N GLY A 83 -5.26 -5.39 -3.60
CA GLY A 83 -4.26 -6.00 -4.48
C GLY A 83 -2.91 -5.29 -4.49
N LEU A 84 -2.63 -4.42 -3.50
CA LEU A 84 -1.41 -3.61 -3.46
C LEU A 84 -0.23 -4.33 -2.79
N ILE A 85 -0.50 -5.21 -1.82
CA ILE A 85 0.54 -5.95 -1.08
C ILE A 85 0.14 -7.41 -0.92
N GLY A 86 0.05 -8.15 -2.03
CA GLY A 86 -0.51 -9.50 -2.05
C GLY A 86 0.09 -10.45 -1.00
N ASN A 87 -0.77 -11.13 -0.26
CA ASN A 87 -0.51 -12.48 0.22
C ASN A 87 -1.25 -13.43 -0.74
N GLY A 88 -0.55 -14.46 -1.22
CA GLY A 88 -0.95 -15.48 -2.22
C GLY A 88 -2.41 -15.49 -2.69
N ALA A 89 -2.60 -15.20 -3.99
CA ALA A 89 -3.56 -15.88 -4.89
C ALA A 89 -3.66 -15.21 -6.26
N ARG A 90 -3.32 -13.92 -6.39
CA ARG A 90 -3.47 -13.18 -7.67
C ARG A 90 -2.43 -12.10 -7.95
N LEU A 91 -1.22 -12.23 -7.41
CA LEU A 91 -0.08 -11.46 -7.92
C LEU A 91 0.77 -12.35 -8.79
N HIS A 92 0.95 -11.86 -10.02
CA HIS A 92 1.91 -12.27 -11.03
C HIS A 92 3.17 -12.92 -10.44
N GLU A 93 3.57 -14.07 -10.99
CA GLU A 93 4.65 -14.96 -10.50
C GLU A 93 5.95 -14.23 -10.16
N VAL A 94 6.24 -13.11 -10.84
CA VAL A 94 7.47 -12.32 -10.67
C VAL A 94 7.57 -11.62 -9.30
N PHE A 95 6.45 -11.14 -8.72
CA PHE A 95 6.49 -10.40 -7.46
C PHE A 95 6.47 -11.31 -6.22
N VAL A 96 5.80 -12.46 -6.35
CA VAL A 96 5.78 -13.49 -5.31
C VAL A 96 7.19 -14.05 -5.10
N ASP A 97 7.95 -14.22 -6.19
CA ASP A 97 9.31 -14.73 -6.13
C ASP A 97 10.28 -13.74 -5.46
N PHE A 98 10.12 -12.43 -5.67
CA PHE A 98 10.90 -11.40 -4.99
C PHE A 98 10.65 -11.40 -3.47
N CYS A 99 9.39 -11.32 -3.03
CA CYS A 99 9.06 -11.31 -1.60
C CYS A 99 9.45 -12.61 -0.89
N ASN A 100 9.33 -13.76 -1.56
CA ASN A 100 9.73 -15.04 -0.97
C ASN A 100 11.26 -15.16 -0.85
N ARG A 101 12.03 -14.65 -1.83
CA ARG A 101 13.49 -14.62 -1.77
C ARG A 101 14.02 -13.65 -0.71
N SER A 102 13.37 -12.51 -0.49
CA SER A 102 13.79 -11.54 0.53
C SER A 102 13.53 -12.01 1.96
N VAL A 103 12.57 -12.90 2.17
CA VAL A 103 12.25 -13.47 3.49
C VAL A 103 13.05 -14.73 3.80
N ALA A 104 13.47 -15.50 2.78
CA ALA A 104 14.27 -16.71 2.96
C ALA A 104 15.79 -16.46 3.11
N ALA A 105 16.26 -15.23 2.90
CA ALA A 105 17.67 -14.85 2.97
C ALA A 105 18.07 -14.16 4.30
N GLY A 106 17.21 -14.18 5.32
CA GLY A 106 17.49 -13.75 6.69
C GLY A 106 17.21 -14.86 7.67
#